data_AF-A0AAN8F3V0-F1
#
_entry.id   AF-A0AAN8F3V0-F1
#
_cell.length_a   1.000
_cell.length_b   1.000
_cell.length_c   1.000
_cell.angle_alpha   90.00
_cell.angle_beta   90.00
_cell.angle_gamma   90.00
#
_symmetry.space_group_name_H-M   'P 1'
#
loop_
_entity.id
_entity.type
_entity.pdbx_description
1 polymer ?
#
loop_
_entity_poly.entity_id
_entity_poly.type
_entity_poly.pdbx_seq_one_letter_code
_entity_poly.pdbx_strand_id
1 'polypeptide(L)'
;MSQNNPPLNYEPSLSGTNQSTSTTLPPEVSQCLKNARYLHLATIAPPITPSDPPAPHVSLMNYTFLPSYSWSNSTPGPVILMTTNTQSLKTQNLRHNPKVSLLVHDWSSHRPPTATTSTSTGENRSGSPPAAARGSSLASLLLNLNTSALSSISTTISGEARFLDSGSDEEKWCKEAHLANNTFEGQLSTEAGYFGGAVQPMSENVNGDAGGYIEGNDVRVVLVPVRTGRISDFKGGVRDWQIVDGDGAGGNVDDSRGRTEGLVNGAISS
;
A
#
# COMPACT_ATOMS: atom_id res chain seq x y z
N MET A 1 -16.54 -34.63 2.01
CA MET A 1 -16.17 -33.36 2.67
C MET A 1 -16.77 -32.24 1.84
N SER A 2 -17.89 -31.65 2.28
CA SER A 2 -18.53 -30.55 1.55
C SER A 2 -17.61 -29.33 1.60
N GLN A 3 -17.15 -28.90 0.43
CA GLN A 3 -16.49 -27.60 0.31
C GLN A 3 -17.56 -26.54 0.59
N ASN A 4 -17.53 -25.96 1.79
CA ASN A 4 -18.32 -24.77 2.10
C ASN A 4 -17.70 -23.61 1.32
N ASN A 5 -18.12 -23.46 0.06
CA ASN A 5 -17.83 -22.26 -0.68
C ASN A 5 -18.42 -21.08 0.08
N PRO A 6 -17.67 -19.97 0.24
CA PRO A 6 -18.21 -18.77 0.85
C PRO A 6 -19.45 -18.33 0.04
N PRO A 7 -20.53 -17.90 0.71
CA PRO A 7 -21.74 -17.47 0.02
C PRO A 7 -21.42 -16.30 -0.92
N LEU A 8 -21.85 -16.38 -2.18
CA LEU A 8 -21.69 -15.33 -3.19
C LEU A 8 -22.65 -14.15 -2.95
N ASN A 9 -22.69 -13.63 -1.72
CA ASN A 9 -23.53 -12.50 -1.37
C ASN A 9 -22.75 -11.20 -1.59
N TYR A 10 -23.41 -10.19 -2.15
CA TYR A 10 -22.83 -8.86 -2.38
C TYR A 10 -22.80 -7.98 -1.12
N GLU A 11 -23.49 -8.40 -0.04
CA GLU A 11 -23.63 -7.62 1.18
C GLU A 11 -22.29 -7.26 1.85
N PRO A 12 -21.26 -8.13 1.91
CA PRO A 12 -19.94 -7.76 2.43
C PRO A 12 -19.15 -6.79 1.55
N SER A 13 -19.52 -6.64 0.27
CA SER A 13 -18.88 -5.70 -0.65
C SER A 13 -19.61 -4.35 -0.73
N LEU A 14 -20.85 -4.26 -0.22
CA LEU A 14 -21.57 -3.00 -0.03
C LEU A 14 -20.79 -2.07 0.91
N SER A 15 -20.87 -0.77 0.61
CA SER A 15 -20.12 0.29 1.28
C SER A 15 -20.38 0.32 2.80
N GLY A 16 -19.33 0.21 3.62
CA GLY A 16 -19.37 0.54 5.06
C GLY A 16 -19.49 -0.62 6.05
N THR A 17 -19.44 -1.88 5.63
CA THR A 17 -19.48 -3.01 6.58
C THR A 17 -18.16 -3.17 7.35
N ASN A 18 -18.24 -3.16 8.68
CA ASN A 18 -17.13 -3.42 9.63
C ASN A 18 -15.97 -2.42 9.56
N GLN A 19 -16.25 -1.12 9.44
CA GLN A 19 -15.22 -0.09 9.48
C GLN A 19 -14.54 -0.05 10.85
N SER A 20 -13.22 -0.26 10.87
CA SER A 20 -12.37 -0.09 12.06
C SER A 20 -11.64 1.24 12.01
N THR A 21 -11.89 2.11 12.98
CA THR A 21 -11.14 3.37 13.16
C THR A 21 -10.02 3.17 14.18
N SER A 22 -8.80 3.57 13.85
CA SER A 22 -7.63 3.46 14.73
C SER A 22 -6.72 4.66 14.54
N THR A 23 -5.82 4.93 15.47
CA THR A 23 -4.73 5.91 15.30
C THR A 23 -3.53 5.34 14.55
N THR A 24 -3.51 4.02 14.34
CA THR A 24 -2.43 3.30 13.65
C THR A 24 -2.96 2.37 12.57
N LEU A 25 -2.11 2.09 11.57
CA LEU A 25 -2.43 1.20 10.47
C LEU A 25 -2.66 -0.24 10.98
N PRO A 26 -3.68 -0.97 10.49
CA PRO A 26 -3.86 -2.38 10.84
C PRO A 26 -2.56 -3.18 10.62
N PRO A 27 -2.18 -4.08 11.54
CA PRO A 27 -0.93 -4.83 11.45
C PRO A 27 -0.78 -5.59 10.13
N GLU A 28 -1.87 -6.16 9.62
CA GLU A 28 -1.89 -6.93 8.38
C GLU A 28 -1.61 -6.04 7.16
N VAL A 29 -2.15 -4.82 7.14
CA VAL A 29 -1.89 -3.83 6.08
C VAL A 29 -0.43 -3.35 6.15
N SER A 30 0.08 -3.09 7.37
CA SER A 30 1.49 -2.72 7.55
C SER A 30 2.43 -3.84 7.10
N GLN A 31 2.12 -5.09 7.44
CA GLN A 31 2.87 -6.27 7.03
C GLN A 31 2.85 -6.43 5.51
N CYS A 32 1.67 -6.29 4.88
CA CYS A 32 1.51 -6.37 3.43
C CYS A 32 2.37 -5.31 2.71
N LEU A 33 2.31 -4.05 3.14
CA LEU A 33 3.10 -2.94 2.57
C LEU A 33 4.62 -3.05 2.82
N LYS A 34 5.04 -3.78 3.85
CA LYS A 34 6.47 -4.03 4.10
C LYS A 34 7.03 -5.15 3.23
N ASN A 35 6.19 -6.13 2.89
CA ASN A 35 6.61 -7.35 2.24
C ASN A 35 6.42 -7.31 0.72
N ALA A 36 5.35 -6.67 0.24
CA ALA A 36 5.02 -6.61 -1.17
C ALA A 36 6.02 -5.72 -1.92
N ARG A 37 6.50 -6.22 -3.06
CA ARG A 37 7.48 -5.50 -3.89
C ARG A 37 6.87 -4.40 -4.75
N TYR A 38 5.68 -4.66 -5.27
CA TYR A 38 4.98 -3.76 -6.16
C TYR A 38 3.57 -3.49 -5.64
N LEU A 39 3.01 -2.36 -6.07
CA LEU A 39 1.59 -2.08 -5.93
C LEU A 39 1.01 -1.72 -7.30
N HIS A 40 -0.31 -1.82 -7.42
CA HIS A 40 -1.04 -1.35 -8.58
C HIS A 40 -1.60 0.04 -8.27
N LEU A 41 -1.23 1.02 -9.08
CA LEU A 41 -1.74 2.39 -9.04
C LEU A 41 -2.87 2.51 -10.07
N ALA A 42 -4.09 2.74 -9.59
CA ALA A 42 -5.23 3.11 -10.42
C ALA A 42 -5.38 4.64 -10.45
N THR A 43 -5.49 5.19 -11.65
CA THR A 43 -5.64 6.62 -11.95
C THR A 43 -6.77 6.82 -12.98
N ILE A 44 -7.18 8.07 -13.17
CA ILE A 44 -8.19 8.45 -14.16
C ILE A 44 -7.51 9.32 -15.22
N ALA A 45 -7.60 8.90 -16.48
CA ALA A 45 -7.11 9.68 -17.61
C ALA A 45 -8.05 10.86 -17.90
N PRO A 46 -7.51 12.01 -18.35
CA PRO A 46 -8.33 13.12 -18.79
C PRO A 46 -9.21 12.69 -19.96
N PRO A 47 -10.46 13.16 -20.03
CA PRO A 47 -11.34 12.86 -21.16
C PRO A 47 -10.78 13.47 -22.45
N ILE A 48 -10.88 12.75 -23.57
CA ILE A 48 -10.38 13.21 -24.89
C ILE A 48 -11.27 14.35 -25.40
N THR A 49 -12.59 14.18 -25.26
CA THR A 49 -13.58 15.23 -25.51
C THR A 49 -14.42 15.47 -24.25
N PRO A 50 -15.04 16.65 -24.07
CA PRO A 50 -15.89 16.93 -22.91
C PRO A 50 -17.08 15.99 -22.72
N SER A 51 -17.49 15.29 -23.78
CA SER A 51 -18.57 14.30 -23.77
C SER A 51 -18.10 12.88 -23.44
N ASP A 52 -16.79 12.61 -23.51
CA ASP A 52 -16.28 11.27 -23.25
C ASP A 52 -16.27 10.97 -21.76
N PRO A 53 -16.63 9.73 -21.36
CA PRO A 53 -16.45 9.31 -19.99
C PRO A 53 -14.95 9.24 -19.63
N PRO A 54 -14.58 9.54 -18.38
CA PRO A 54 -13.20 9.40 -17.92
C PRO A 54 -12.75 7.93 -18.02
N ALA A 55 -11.55 7.70 -18.57
CA ALA A 55 -11.02 6.35 -18.75
C ALA A 55 -10.15 5.93 -17.53
N PRO A 56 -10.42 4.76 -16.90
CA PRO A 56 -9.57 4.25 -15.84
C PRO A 56 -8.25 3.72 -16.41
N HIS A 57 -7.17 3.90 -15.66
CA HIS A 57 -5.84 3.41 -16.04
C HIS A 57 -5.14 2.79 -14.82
N VAL A 58 -4.54 1.61 -15.01
CA VAL A 58 -3.80 0.90 -13.95
C VAL A 58 -2.34 0.75 -14.35
N SER A 59 -1.42 1.00 -13.43
CA SER A 59 0.02 0.84 -13.62
C SER A 59 0.64 0.07 -12.47
N LEU A 60 1.59 -0.81 -12.77
CA LEU A 60 2.42 -1.45 -11.75
C LEU A 60 3.51 -0.46 -11.32
N MET A 61 3.68 -0.26 -10.01
CA MET A 61 4.63 0.72 -9.47
C MET A 61 5.59 0.08 -8.48
N ASN A 62 6.88 0.40 -8.63
CA ASN A 62 7.81 0.35 -7.51
C ASN A 62 7.37 1.38 -6.47
N TYR A 63 7.40 1.00 -5.20
CA TYR A 63 7.01 1.90 -4.13
C TYR A 63 7.94 1.79 -2.93
N THR A 64 7.83 2.76 -2.04
CA THR A 64 8.45 2.70 -0.73
C THR A 64 7.42 3.09 0.30
N PHE A 65 7.14 2.19 1.22
CA PHE A 65 6.28 2.46 2.36
C PHE A 65 7.10 3.06 3.49
N LEU A 66 6.72 4.27 3.92
CA LEU A 66 7.27 4.92 5.10
C LEU A 66 6.21 4.89 6.20
N PRO A 67 6.41 4.10 7.28
CA PRO A 67 5.39 3.97 8.33
C PRO A 67 5.22 5.24 9.17
N SER A 68 6.28 6.06 9.25
CA SER A 68 6.28 7.35 9.95
C SER A 68 6.95 8.38 9.06
N TYR A 69 6.15 9.25 8.45
CA TYR A 69 6.60 10.38 7.66
C TYR A 69 6.17 11.67 8.33
N SER A 70 7.14 12.54 8.60
CA SER A 70 6.94 13.81 9.29
C SER A 70 7.87 14.87 8.72
N TRP A 71 7.71 15.16 7.42
CA TRP A 71 8.42 16.26 6.78
C TRP A 71 7.62 17.56 6.93
N SER A 72 8.27 18.63 7.38
CA SER A 72 7.82 20.04 7.42
C SER A 72 6.33 20.29 7.11
N ASN A 73 5.54 20.71 8.12
CA ASN A 73 4.12 21.13 7.99
C ASN A 73 3.14 20.09 7.40
N SER A 74 3.59 18.89 7.03
CA SER A 74 2.71 17.79 6.63
C SER A 74 2.15 17.08 7.85
N THR A 75 0.88 16.63 7.77
CA THR A 75 0.29 15.79 8.82
C THR A 75 1.12 14.52 8.98
N PRO A 76 1.69 14.26 10.17
CA PRO A 76 2.46 13.06 10.41
C PRO A 76 1.64 11.80 10.10
N GLY A 77 2.29 10.78 9.55
CA GLY A 77 1.64 9.49 9.35
C GLY A 77 2.30 8.59 8.32
N PRO A 78 1.70 7.43 8.07
CA PRO A 78 2.18 6.50 7.05
C PRO A 78 1.96 7.05 5.63
N VAL A 79 2.96 6.93 4.77
CA VAL A 79 2.89 7.36 3.37
C VAL A 79 3.47 6.31 2.43
N ILE A 80 2.99 6.34 1.19
CA ILE A 80 3.54 5.57 0.08
C ILE A 80 4.24 6.54 -0.86
N LEU A 81 5.51 6.27 -1.13
CA LEU A 81 6.31 6.97 -2.13
C LEU A 81 6.37 6.16 -3.41
N MET A 82 6.23 6.85 -4.55
CA MET A 82 6.46 6.31 -5.88
C MET A 82 7.26 7.33 -6.69
N THR A 83 7.97 6.86 -7.70
CA THR A 83 8.64 7.73 -8.68
C THR A 83 8.01 7.55 -10.05
N THR A 84 8.02 8.62 -10.84
CA THR A 84 7.44 8.63 -12.19
C THR A 84 8.14 9.66 -13.08
N ASN A 85 8.33 9.32 -14.35
CA ASN A 85 8.82 10.27 -15.36
C ASN A 85 7.77 11.37 -15.63
N THR A 86 8.19 12.63 -15.82
CA THR A 86 7.27 13.75 -16.02
C THR A 86 6.35 13.63 -17.24
N GLN A 87 6.79 12.92 -18.28
CA GLN A 87 6.08 12.73 -19.56
C GLN A 87 5.20 11.49 -19.59
N SER A 88 5.20 10.67 -18.53
CA SER A 88 4.39 9.45 -18.52
C SER A 88 2.90 9.74 -18.39
N LEU A 89 2.08 8.82 -18.91
CA LEU A 89 0.62 8.86 -18.80
C LEU A 89 0.16 8.96 -17.34
N LYS A 90 0.79 8.20 -16.43
CA LYS A 90 0.53 8.27 -14.99
C LYS A 90 0.75 9.70 -14.44
N THR A 91 1.79 10.41 -14.87
CA THR A 91 2.00 11.80 -14.45
C THR A 91 0.91 12.74 -14.97
N GLN A 92 0.51 12.61 -16.23
CA GLN A 92 -0.57 13.40 -16.80
C GLN A 92 -1.90 13.15 -16.06
N ASN A 93 -2.22 11.89 -15.80
CA ASN A 93 -3.42 11.49 -15.07
C ASN A 93 -3.44 12.09 -13.66
N LEU A 94 -2.33 11.96 -12.91
CA LEU A 94 -2.22 12.47 -11.54
C LEU A 94 -2.30 14.01 -11.47
N ARG A 95 -1.79 14.71 -12.48
CA ARG A 95 -1.93 16.18 -12.57
C ARG A 95 -3.37 16.60 -12.87
N HIS A 96 -4.09 15.81 -13.65
CA HIS A 96 -5.49 16.07 -13.96
C HIS A 96 -6.43 15.73 -12.80
N ASN A 97 -6.22 14.57 -12.18
CA ASN A 97 -7.01 14.09 -11.05
C ASN A 97 -6.07 13.40 -10.03
N PRO A 98 -5.84 14.00 -8.86
CA PRO A 98 -4.94 13.45 -7.86
C PRO A 98 -5.55 12.26 -7.09
N LYS A 99 -6.84 11.96 -7.25
CA LYS A 99 -7.48 10.82 -6.57
C LYS A 99 -6.99 9.51 -7.15
N VAL A 100 -6.52 8.63 -6.28
CA VAL A 100 -5.93 7.34 -6.65
C VAL A 100 -6.50 6.20 -5.81
N SER A 101 -6.44 4.99 -6.37
CA SER A 101 -6.64 3.76 -5.63
C SER A 101 -5.40 2.89 -5.78
N LEU A 102 -4.81 2.49 -4.66
CA LEU A 102 -3.62 1.64 -4.62
C LEU A 102 -4.01 0.25 -4.17
N LEU A 103 -3.72 -0.77 -4.96
CA LEU A 103 -3.93 -2.16 -4.59
C LEU A 103 -2.58 -2.83 -4.34
N VAL A 104 -2.39 -3.34 -3.14
CA VAL A 104 -1.22 -4.14 -2.75
C VAL A 104 -1.69 -5.47 -2.18
N HIS A 105 -0.91 -6.52 -2.45
CA HIS A 105 -1.24 -7.88 -2.07
C HIS A 105 0.03 -8.69 -1.82
N ASP A 106 -0.08 -9.76 -1.03
CA ASP A 106 1.07 -10.54 -0.55
C ASP A 106 1.39 -11.83 -1.36
N TRP A 107 0.63 -12.15 -2.43
CA TRP A 107 0.65 -13.49 -3.07
C TRP A 107 1.67 -13.78 -4.17
N SER A 108 2.57 -12.86 -4.58
CA SER A 108 3.61 -13.25 -5.57
C SER A 108 4.84 -12.34 -5.68
N SER A 109 5.09 -11.44 -4.73
CA SER A 109 6.31 -10.62 -4.80
C SER A 109 6.89 -10.34 -3.42
N HIS A 110 7.65 -11.29 -2.89
CA HIS A 110 8.44 -11.06 -1.69
C HIS A 110 9.70 -10.28 -2.08
N ARG A 111 9.94 -9.16 -1.38
CA ARG A 111 11.28 -8.55 -1.36
C ARG A 111 12.27 -9.61 -0.87
N PRO A 112 13.37 -9.91 -1.59
CA PRO A 112 14.43 -10.73 -1.04
C PRO A 112 14.83 -10.17 0.33
N PRO A 113 15.08 -11.00 1.36
CA PRO A 113 15.54 -10.50 2.64
C PRO A 113 16.80 -9.67 2.39
N THR A 114 16.69 -8.35 2.49
CA THR A 114 17.87 -7.50 2.40
C THR A 114 18.80 -7.95 3.50
N ALA A 115 20.02 -8.32 3.13
CA ALA A 115 21.10 -8.59 4.07
C ALA A 115 21.36 -7.29 4.85
N THR A 116 20.61 -7.10 5.94
CA THR A 116 21.00 -6.18 6.98
C THR A 116 22.31 -6.74 7.54
N THR A 117 23.43 -6.13 7.15
CA THR A 117 24.69 -6.20 7.89
C THR A 117 24.40 -5.71 9.31
N SER A 118 23.99 -6.63 10.16
CA SER A 118 23.75 -6.40 11.57
C SER A 118 25.10 -6.33 12.30
N THR A 119 25.69 -5.14 12.29
CA THR A 119 26.49 -4.64 13.41
C THR A 119 25.61 -3.69 14.21
N SER A 120 24.81 -4.23 15.13
CA SER A 120 24.45 -3.56 16.38
C SER A 120 23.66 -4.54 17.25
N THR A 121 24.04 -4.48 18.50
CA THR A 121 23.67 -5.29 19.64
C THR A 121 22.21 -5.17 20.03
N GLY A 122 21.62 -6.31 20.42
CA GLY A 122 20.65 -6.37 21.51
C GLY A 122 19.18 -6.15 21.16
N GLU A 123 18.38 -7.13 21.61
CA GLU A 123 16.98 -7.00 22.01
C GLU A 123 15.88 -7.35 20.98
N ASN A 124 15.30 -8.54 21.23
CA ASN A 124 13.97 -9.04 20.87
C ASN A 124 13.55 -9.04 19.39
N ARG A 125 14.11 -10.00 18.63
CA ARG A 125 13.45 -10.56 17.43
C ARG A 125 13.02 -12.00 17.69
N SER A 126 11.81 -12.19 18.22
CA SER A 126 11.12 -13.49 18.17
C SER A 126 10.71 -13.75 16.72
N GLY A 127 11.29 -14.76 16.08
CA GLY A 127 10.92 -15.20 14.72
C GLY A 127 12.02 -15.19 13.66
N SER A 128 13.31 -15.29 14.01
CA SER A 128 14.35 -15.53 13.00
C SER A 128 14.41 -17.01 12.59
N PRO A 129 14.47 -17.38 11.30
CA PRO A 129 14.71 -18.76 10.89
C PRO A 129 16.07 -19.25 11.40
N PRO A 130 16.25 -20.57 11.64
CA PRO A 130 17.53 -21.14 12.02
C PRO A 130 18.62 -20.81 11.00
N ALA A 131 19.86 -20.63 11.46
CA ALA A 131 21.02 -20.33 10.60
C ALA A 131 21.22 -21.33 9.44
N ALA A 132 20.67 -22.55 9.56
CA ALA A 132 20.70 -23.60 8.54
C ALA A 132 19.85 -23.30 7.28
N ALA A 133 18.90 -22.36 7.34
CA ALA A 133 18.05 -21.98 6.21
C ALA A 133 18.73 -20.99 5.23
N ARG A 134 19.94 -20.50 5.55
CA ARG A 134 20.65 -19.46 4.78
C ARG A 134 21.44 -19.98 3.57
N GLY A 135 21.28 -21.25 3.18
CA GLY A 135 22.11 -21.82 2.09
C GLY A 135 21.53 -23.01 1.31
N SER A 136 20.25 -23.35 1.48
CA SER A 136 19.63 -24.50 0.80
C SER A 136 18.50 -24.03 -0.12
N SER A 137 18.62 -24.27 -1.42
CA SER A 137 17.60 -23.96 -2.42
C SER A 137 16.26 -24.63 -2.12
N LEU A 138 16.29 -25.81 -1.49
CA LEU A 138 15.10 -26.50 -1.00
C LEU A 138 14.49 -25.83 0.23
N ALA A 139 15.31 -25.33 1.16
CA ALA A 139 14.81 -24.57 2.31
C ALA A 139 14.18 -23.24 1.88
N SER A 140 14.79 -22.54 0.92
CA SER A 140 14.21 -21.35 0.28
C SER A 140 12.93 -21.69 -0.47
N LEU A 141 12.88 -22.83 -1.20
CA LEU A 141 11.68 -23.28 -1.89
C LEU A 141 10.55 -23.63 -0.92
N LEU A 142 10.84 -24.40 0.15
CA LEU A 142 9.85 -24.76 1.18
C LEU A 142 9.37 -23.55 1.97
N LEU A 143 10.25 -22.58 2.23
CA LEU A 143 9.85 -21.30 2.80
C LEU A 143 8.91 -20.59 1.82
N ASN A 144 9.31 -20.40 0.57
CA ASN A 144 8.49 -19.77 -0.47
C ASN A 144 7.14 -20.47 -0.67
N LEU A 145 7.07 -21.81 -0.64
CA LEU A 145 5.81 -22.54 -0.74
C LEU A 145 4.91 -22.33 0.47
N ASN A 146 5.47 -22.32 1.68
CA ASN A 146 4.71 -22.00 2.89
C ASN A 146 4.23 -20.55 2.88
N THR A 147 5.02 -19.59 2.39
CA THR A 147 4.61 -18.19 2.30
C THR A 147 3.52 -17.97 1.25
N SER A 148 3.59 -18.65 0.08
CA SER A 148 2.54 -18.61 -0.94
C SER A 148 1.21 -19.22 -0.48
N ALA A 149 1.24 -20.16 0.47
CA ALA A 149 0.04 -20.75 1.08
C ALA A 149 -0.51 -19.91 2.26
N LEU A 150 0.29 -19.01 2.83
CA LEU A 150 -0.10 -18.13 3.95
C LEU A 150 -0.49 -16.72 3.50
N SER A 151 -0.14 -16.32 2.28
CA SER A 151 -0.59 -15.06 1.71
C SER A 151 -2.11 -15.06 1.59
N SER A 152 -2.75 -14.19 2.37
CA SER A 152 -4.18 -14.31 2.68
C SER A 152 -4.97 -13.03 2.45
N ILE A 153 -4.30 -11.91 2.12
CA ILE A 153 -4.97 -10.61 2.05
C ILE A 153 -4.51 -9.73 0.88
N SER A 154 -5.43 -8.91 0.40
CA SER A 154 -5.14 -7.72 -0.39
C SER A 154 -5.67 -6.50 0.36
N THR A 155 -5.02 -5.36 0.16
CA THR A 155 -5.51 -4.09 0.70
C THR A 155 -5.58 -3.06 -0.40
N THR A 156 -6.75 -2.43 -0.50
CA THR A 156 -7.03 -1.32 -1.41
C THR A 156 -7.01 -0.04 -0.59
N ILE A 157 -6.09 0.87 -0.90
CA ILE A 157 -5.92 2.15 -0.23
C ILE A 157 -6.46 3.23 -1.14
N SER A 158 -7.46 3.97 -0.67
CA SER A 158 -7.96 5.15 -1.37
C SER A 158 -7.28 6.40 -0.81
N GLY A 159 -6.79 7.26 -1.69
CA GLY A 159 -6.07 8.45 -1.28
C GLY A 159 -5.94 9.52 -2.36
N GLU A 160 -5.28 10.60 -2.00
CA GLU A 160 -4.94 11.69 -2.90
C GLU A 160 -3.42 11.77 -3.03
N ALA A 161 -2.95 11.74 -4.27
CA ALA A 161 -1.54 11.80 -4.61
C ALA A 161 -1.09 13.26 -4.74
N ARG A 162 0.06 13.59 -4.17
CA ARG A 162 0.74 14.88 -4.39
C ARG A 162 2.11 14.67 -5.00
N PHE A 163 2.51 15.59 -5.88
CA PHE A 163 3.90 15.68 -6.31
C PHE A 163 4.69 16.50 -5.30
N LEU A 164 5.92 16.09 -5.02
CA LEU A 164 6.85 16.92 -4.26
C LEU A 164 7.39 18.05 -5.14
N ASP A 165 7.70 19.19 -4.53
CA ASP A 165 8.26 20.34 -5.24
C ASP A 165 9.63 19.99 -5.82
N SER A 166 9.81 20.32 -7.10
CA SER A 166 11.02 19.93 -7.81
C SER A 166 12.25 20.64 -7.22
N GLY A 167 13.27 19.86 -6.89
CA GLY A 167 14.51 20.37 -6.30
C GLY A 167 14.43 20.68 -4.80
N SER A 168 13.28 20.48 -4.16
CA SER A 168 13.14 20.58 -2.71
C SER A 168 13.96 19.52 -1.99
N ASP A 169 14.34 19.81 -0.74
CA ASP A 169 15.07 18.83 0.07
C ASP A 169 14.18 17.64 0.45
N GLU A 170 12.85 17.85 0.54
CA GLU A 170 11.86 16.77 0.68
C GLU A 170 11.94 15.81 -0.50
N GLU A 171 11.98 16.34 -1.73
CA GLU A 171 12.06 15.53 -2.95
C GLU A 171 13.37 14.74 -3.00
N LYS A 172 14.50 15.37 -2.69
CA LYS A 172 15.81 14.70 -2.68
C LYS A 172 15.86 13.56 -1.66
N TRP A 173 15.42 13.84 -0.43
CA TRP A 173 15.38 12.83 0.63
C TRP A 173 14.46 11.66 0.27
N CYS A 174 13.28 11.94 -0.28
CA CYS A 174 12.36 10.90 -0.71
C CYS A 174 12.91 10.09 -1.89
N LYS A 175 13.62 10.72 -2.84
CA LYS A 175 14.30 10.01 -3.94
C LYS A 175 15.37 9.06 -3.42
N GLU A 176 16.20 9.51 -2.50
CA GLU A 176 17.24 8.70 -1.87
C GLU A 176 16.64 7.53 -1.09
N ALA A 177 15.64 7.79 -0.25
CA ALA A 177 14.91 6.76 0.49
C ALA A 177 14.25 5.75 -0.46
N HIS A 178 13.67 6.20 -1.57
CA HIS A 178 13.04 5.33 -2.54
C HIS A 178 14.07 4.46 -3.28
N LEU A 179 15.20 5.03 -3.70
CA LEU A 179 16.28 4.32 -4.37
C LEU A 179 16.91 3.27 -3.45
N ALA A 180 17.24 3.64 -2.21
CA ALA A 180 17.80 2.72 -1.21
C ALA A 180 16.87 1.54 -0.91
N ASN A 181 15.56 1.74 -1.01
CA ASN A 181 14.57 0.68 -0.83
C ASN A 181 14.33 -0.16 -2.10
N ASN A 182 14.78 0.27 -3.27
CA ASN A 182 14.50 -0.36 -4.57
C ASN A 182 15.77 -0.74 -5.37
N THR A 183 16.88 -1.09 -4.72
CA THR A 183 18.17 -1.42 -5.37
C THR A 183 18.28 -2.83 -6.00
N PHE A 184 17.17 -3.51 -6.30
CA PHE A 184 17.17 -4.97 -6.56
C PHE A 184 17.62 -5.41 -7.96
N GLU A 185 17.79 -4.48 -8.89
CA GLU A 185 18.19 -4.82 -10.26
C GLU A 185 19.63 -5.35 -10.34
N GLY A 186 20.51 -4.87 -9.44
CA GLY A 186 21.85 -5.43 -9.24
C GLY A 186 21.86 -6.86 -8.69
N GLN A 187 20.79 -7.29 -8.00
CA GLN A 187 20.68 -8.66 -7.47
C GLN A 187 20.11 -9.64 -8.51
N LEU A 188 19.17 -9.21 -9.36
CA LEU A 188 18.64 -10.05 -10.45
C LEU A 188 19.70 -10.32 -11.54
N SER A 189 20.53 -9.33 -11.85
CA SER A 189 21.67 -9.51 -12.76
C SER A 189 22.78 -10.39 -12.16
N THR A 190 22.97 -10.37 -10.84
CA THR A 190 23.94 -11.24 -10.14
C THR A 190 23.42 -12.69 -9.98
N GLU A 191 22.12 -12.88 -9.71
CA GLU A 191 21.49 -14.22 -9.57
C GLU A 191 21.26 -14.90 -10.93
N ALA A 192 20.97 -14.15 -12.00
CA ALA A 192 20.88 -14.68 -13.36
C ALA A 192 22.25 -15.14 -13.90
N GLY A 193 23.34 -14.57 -13.40
CA GLY A 193 24.71 -15.03 -13.69
C GLY A 193 25.05 -16.40 -13.07
N TYR A 194 24.28 -16.88 -12.10
CA TYR A 194 24.48 -18.18 -11.47
C TYR A 194 23.87 -19.34 -12.28
N PHE A 195 22.92 -19.05 -13.17
CA PHE A 195 22.28 -20.03 -14.06
C PHE A 195 22.73 -19.83 -15.52
N GLY A 196 24.05 -19.84 -15.76
CA GLY A 196 24.67 -20.32 -17.01
C GLY A 196 24.19 -19.79 -18.38
N GLY A 197 23.52 -18.64 -18.45
CA GLY A 197 23.01 -18.08 -19.71
C GLY A 197 23.54 -16.68 -19.93
N ALA A 198 24.53 -16.54 -20.81
CA ALA A 198 24.96 -15.24 -21.31
C ALA A 198 23.83 -14.62 -22.14
N VAL A 199 23.13 -13.62 -21.59
CA VAL A 199 22.19 -12.79 -22.35
C VAL A 199 22.91 -11.52 -22.75
N GLN A 200 23.14 -11.37 -24.06
CA GLN A 200 23.63 -10.13 -24.67
C GLN A 200 22.64 -8.99 -24.44
N PRO A 201 23.08 -7.73 -24.30
CA PRO A 201 22.18 -6.60 -24.17
C PRO A 201 21.48 -6.37 -25.52
N MET A 202 20.21 -6.77 -25.62
CA MET A 202 19.36 -6.45 -26.77
C MET A 202 18.48 -5.24 -26.43
N SER A 203 18.39 -4.38 -27.43
CA SER A 203 17.84 -3.03 -27.52
C SER A 203 16.40 -2.78 -27.04
N GLU A 204 16.20 -1.48 -26.77
CA GLU A 204 14.99 -0.68 -26.53
C GLU A 204 13.68 -1.10 -27.21
N ASN A 205 12.58 -0.67 -26.56
CA ASN A 205 11.17 -0.64 -26.98
C ASN A 205 10.34 -1.93 -26.89
N VAL A 206 9.83 -2.21 -25.67
CA VAL A 206 8.41 -2.59 -25.43
C VAL A 206 8.02 -2.08 -24.04
N ASN A 207 6.86 -1.44 -23.91
CA ASN A 207 6.22 -0.96 -22.68
C ASN A 207 6.29 -1.99 -21.52
N GLY A 208 7.30 -1.86 -20.68
CA GLY A 208 7.55 -2.71 -19.52
C GLY A 208 8.43 -1.95 -18.52
N ASP A 209 7.86 -0.91 -17.90
CA ASP A 209 8.54 -0.03 -16.94
C ASP A 209 8.73 -0.74 -15.58
N ALA A 210 9.52 -1.81 -15.58
CA ALA A 210 10.00 -2.54 -14.41
C ALA A 210 11.47 -2.20 -14.07
N GLY A 211 12.06 -1.21 -14.75
CA GLY A 211 13.42 -0.74 -14.52
C GLY A 211 13.43 0.47 -13.59
N GLY A 212 14.28 0.46 -12.57
CA GLY A 212 14.45 1.60 -11.67
C GLY A 212 15.25 2.71 -12.35
N TYR A 213 14.65 3.45 -13.28
CA TYR A 213 15.35 4.55 -13.95
C TYR A 213 15.33 5.81 -13.08
N ILE A 214 16.38 6.00 -12.28
CA ILE A 214 16.71 7.31 -11.70
C ILE A 214 18.01 7.82 -12.33
N GLU A 215 18.01 7.96 -13.65
CA GLU A 215 18.96 8.84 -14.33
C GLU A 215 18.19 9.96 -15.03
N GLY A 216 18.29 11.18 -14.49
CA GLY A 216 17.74 12.38 -15.11
C GLY A 216 16.88 13.23 -14.19
N ASN A 217 16.96 14.55 -14.38
CA ASN A 217 16.09 15.56 -13.75
C ASN A 217 14.59 15.38 -14.09
N ASP A 218 14.24 14.39 -14.92
CA ASP A 218 12.91 14.17 -15.45
C ASP A 218 12.04 13.21 -14.59
N VAL A 219 12.54 12.79 -13.43
CA VAL A 219 11.80 11.95 -12.48
C VAL A 219 11.23 12.79 -11.33
N ARG A 220 9.94 12.63 -11.08
CA ARG A 220 9.21 13.26 -9.97
C ARG A 220 8.84 12.24 -8.91
N VAL A 221 8.81 12.70 -7.65
CA VAL A 221 8.30 11.92 -6.52
C VAL A 221 6.82 12.19 -6.34
N VAL A 222 6.06 11.11 -6.24
CA VAL A 222 4.65 11.10 -5.89
C VAL A 222 4.51 10.53 -4.49
N LEU A 223 3.77 11.25 -3.64
CA LEU A 223 3.47 10.85 -2.27
C LEU A 223 1.97 10.66 -2.11
N VAL A 224 1.57 9.53 -1.51
CA VAL A 224 0.18 9.22 -1.19
C VAL A 224 0.06 8.93 0.31
N PRO A 225 -0.63 9.78 1.10
CA PRO A 225 -0.90 9.50 2.49
C PRO A 225 -1.81 8.27 2.64
N VAL A 226 -1.45 7.37 3.56
CA VAL A 226 -2.22 6.16 3.83
C VAL A 226 -3.19 6.47 4.98
N ARG A 227 -4.46 6.73 4.64
CA ARG A 227 -5.49 7.14 5.63
C ARG A 227 -6.65 6.19 5.72
N THR A 228 -7.10 5.66 4.60
CA THR A 228 -8.26 4.76 4.55
C THR A 228 -8.04 3.66 3.55
N GLY A 229 -8.65 2.51 3.79
CA GLY A 229 -8.65 1.44 2.84
C GLY A 229 -9.55 0.29 3.22
N ARG A 230 -9.46 -0.76 2.42
CA ARG A 230 -10.25 -1.98 2.52
C ARG A 230 -9.34 -3.18 2.43
N ILE A 231 -9.46 -4.09 3.40
CA ILE A 231 -8.80 -5.39 3.38
C ILE A 231 -9.78 -6.41 2.81
N SER A 232 -9.31 -7.25 1.89
CA SER A 232 -10.05 -8.38 1.38
C SER A 232 -9.23 -9.65 1.54
N ASP A 233 -9.83 -10.71 2.09
CA ASP A 233 -9.21 -12.01 2.21
C ASP A 233 -9.63 -12.99 1.09
N PHE A 234 -8.89 -14.08 0.93
CA PHE A 234 -9.17 -15.11 -0.08
C PHE A 234 -10.46 -15.91 0.19
N LYS A 235 -11.03 -15.79 1.40
CA LYS A 235 -12.27 -16.45 1.82
C LYS A 235 -13.51 -15.57 1.59
N GLY A 236 -13.33 -14.37 1.01
CA GLY A 236 -14.40 -13.41 0.73
C GLY A 236 -14.73 -12.47 1.89
N GLY A 237 -13.95 -12.48 2.97
CA GLY A 237 -14.06 -11.51 4.05
C GLY A 237 -13.55 -10.13 3.61
N VAL A 238 -14.31 -9.09 3.96
CA VAL A 238 -13.99 -7.69 3.65
C VAL A 238 -14.08 -6.86 4.92
N ARG A 239 -13.10 -5.98 5.14
CA ARG A 239 -13.07 -5.05 6.28
C ARG A 239 -12.54 -3.69 5.85
N ASP A 240 -13.30 -2.65 6.13
CA ASP A 240 -12.87 -1.27 5.94
C ASP A 240 -12.06 -0.77 7.15
N TRP A 241 -11.10 0.12 6.92
CA TRP A 241 -10.30 0.74 7.98
C TRP A 241 -10.02 2.21 7.70
N GLN A 242 -9.85 2.97 8.78
CA GLN A 242 -9.52 4.39 8.73
C GLN A 242 -8.55 4.76 9.85
N ILE A 243 -7.52 5.52 9.50
CA ILE A 243 -6.60 6.16 10.43
C ILE A 243 -7.14 7.54 10.78
N VAL A 244 -7.36 7.77 12.08
CA VAL A 244 -7.74 9.07 12.64
C VAL A 244 -6.56 9.65 13.41
N ASP A 245 -6.38 10.97 13.33
CA ASP A 245 -5.37 11.65 14.14
C ASP A 245 -5.77 11.60 15.62
N GLY A 246 -4.81 11.37 16.51
CA GLY A 246 -5.04 11.10 17.94
C GLY A 246 -5.72 12.22 18.74
N ASP A 247 -5.88 13.40 18.14
CA ASP A 247 -6.51 14.57 18.77
C ASP A 247 -8.04 14.63 18.59
N GLY A 248 -8.65 13.68 17.86
CA GLY A 248 -10.09 13.67 17.56
C GLY A 248 -10.97 12.75 18.41
N ALA A 249 -10.40 11.93 19.30
CA ALA A 249 -11.14 10.90 20.06
C ALA A 249 -11.83 11.42 21.34
N GLY A 250 -12.39 12.64 21.31
CA GLY A 250 -12.93 13.32 22.49
C GLY A 250 -14.19 14.16 22.29
N GLY A 251 -15.03 13.89 21.27
CA GLY A 251 -16.23 14.69 20.98
C GLY A 251 -17.50 13.87 20.77
N ASN A 252 -18.40 13.95 21.74
CA ASN A 252 -19.82 13.53 21.73
C ASN A 252 -20.14 12.04 21.57
N VAL A 253 -20.17 11.35 22.72
CA VAL A 253 -21.19 10.32 22.96
C VAL A 253 -22.52 11.06 23.09
N ASP A 254 -23.39 10.92 22.10
CA ASP A 254 -24.79 11.34 22.13
C ASP A 254 -25.53 10.48 23.17
N ASP A 255 -25.58 10.97 24.41
CA ASP A 255 -26.47 10.48 25.47
C ASP A 255 -27.83 11.15 25.32
N SER A 256 -28.57 10.75 24.29
CA SER A 256 -30.01 10.99 24.19
C SER A 256 -30.76 9.67 24.34
N ARG A 257 -30.57 9.02 25.50
CA ARG A 257 -31.55 8.07 26.04
C ARG A 257 -32.86 8.80 26.28
N GLY A 258 -33.83 8.56 25.39
CA GLY A 258 -35.22 8.93 25.56
C GLY A 258 -35.77 8.44 26.90
N ARG A 259 -35.84 9.34 27.88
CA ARG A 259 -36.74 9.23 29.02
C ARG A 259 -38.14 9.59 28.53
N THR A 260 -38.94 8.56 28.25
CA THR A 260 -40.39 8.70 28.20
C THR A 260 -40.87 9.03 29.62
N GLU A 261 -41.28 10.28 29.83
CA GLU A 261 -41.92 10.71 31.07
C GLU A 261 -43.29 10.04 31.22
N GLY A 262 -43.47 9.39 32.37
CA GLY A 262 -44.74 8.88 32.84
C GLY A 262 -45.59 10.00 33.46
N LEU A 263 -46.89 9.94 33.12
CA LEU A 263 -48.03 10.70 33.60
C LEU A 263 -48.03 11.09 35.09
N VAL A 264 -48.49 12.30 35.41
CA VAL A 264 -49.36 12.55 36.58
C VAL A 264 -50.43 13.62 36.30
N ASN A 265 -51.66 13.29 36.71
CA ASN A 265 -52.93 14.01 36.57
C ASN A 265 -53.05 15.27 37.45
N GLY A 266 -53.92 16.24 37.08
CA GLY A 266 -54.40 17.26 38.01
C GLY A 266 -55.34 18.34 37.45
N ALA A 267 -56.65 18.08 37.55
CA ALA A 267 -57.78 19.01 37.77
C ALA A 267 -57.97 20.28 36.91
N ILE A 268 -59.06 20.26 36.13
CA ILE A 268 -59.76 21.42 35.56
C ILE A 268 -60.85 21.88 36.56
N SER A 269 -60.84 23.16 36.96
CA SER A 269 -61.95 23.81 37.66
C SER A 269 -62.74 24.67 36.67
N SER A 270 -64.00 24.32 36.42
CA SER A 270 -65.11 25.21 36.06
C SER A 270 -66.43 24.48 36.32
#